data_AF-A0A918JJJ4-F1
#
_entry.id   AF-A0A918JJJ4-F1
#
_cell.length_a   1.000
_cell.length_b   1.000
_cell.length_c   1.000
_cell.angle_alpha   90.00
_cell.angle_beta   90.00
_cell.angle_gamma   90.00
#
_symmetry.space_group_name_H-M   'P 1'
#
loop_
_entity.id
_entity.type
_entity.pdbx_description
1 polymer ?
#
loop_
_entity_poly.entity_id
_entity_poly.type
_entity_poly.pdbx_seq_one_letter_code
_entity_poly.pdbx_strand_id
1 'polypeptide(L)' 'MDVSDQLEYLCPHCGSLNQLVGVIDMYREQTAFCQHCRTKLEIVPANGLDKIINLIVTVAEDTPVR' A
#
# COMPACT_ATOMS: atom_id res chain seq x y z
N MET A 1 -4.96 -17.56 8.68
CA MET A 1 -5.52 -17.39 7.33
C MET A 1 -4.40 -16.79 6.54
N ASP A 2 -3.66 -17.63 5.81
CA ASP A 2 -2.63 -17.15 4.87
C ASP A 2 -3.37 -16.50 3.72
N VAL A 3 -3.60 -15.21 3.87
CA VAL A 3 -4.12 -14.34 2.82
C VAL A 3 -2.96 -14.19 1.83
N SER A 4 -2.82 -15.16 0.93
CA SER A 4 -2.04 -15.03 -0.32
C SER A 4 -2.80 -14.12 -1.30
N ASP A 5 -3.44 -13.07 -0.79
CA ASP A 5 -4.29 -12.21 -1.61
C ASP A 5 -3.39 -11.13 -2.18
N GLN A 6 -3.25 -11.18 -3.50
CA GLN A 6 -2.73 -10.07 -4.28
C GLN A 6 -3.72 -8.91 -4.11
N LEU A 7 -3.45 -8.02 -3.17
CA LEU A 7 -4.27 -6.82 -2.99
C LEU A 7 -3.85 -5.77 -4.01
N GLU A 8 -4.83 -5.13 -4.62
CA GLU A 8 -4.59 -4.11 -5.64
C GLU A 8 -4.92 -2.72 -5.11
N TYR A 9 -4.16 -1.72 -5.56
CA TYR A 9 -4.38 -0.33 -5.19
C TYR A 9 -3.97 0.63 -6.32
N LEU A 10 -4.59 1.80 -6.33
CA LEU A 10 -4.22 2.88 -7.25
C LEU A 10 -3.10 3.72 -6.64
N CYS A 11 -2.12 4.08 -7.46
CA CYS A 11 -1.12 5.06 -7.07
C CYS A 11 -1.77 6.45 -6.93
N PRO A 12 -1.72 7.10 -5.76
CA PRO A 12 -2.30 8.43 -5.58
C PRO A 12 -1.58 9.52 -6.38
N HIS A 13 -0.36 9.26 -6.86
CA HIS A 13 0.42 10.22 -7.64
C HIS A 13 0.10 10.15 -9.16
N CYS A 14 0.03 8.95 -9.76
CA CYS A 14 -0.14 8.81 -11.21
C CYS A 14 -1.41 8.05 -11.65
N GLY A 15 -2.20 7.53 -10.71
CA GLY A 15 -3.43 6.78 -10.99
C GLY A 15 -3.21 5.37 -11.56
N SER A 16 -1.97 4.88 -11.69
CA SER A 16 -1.71 3.52 -12.18
C SER A 16 -2.06 2.46 -11.14
N LEU A 17 -2.58 1.32 -11.59
CA LEU A 17 -2.83 0.14 -10.76
C LEU A 17 -1.51 -0.49 -10.31
N ASN A 18 -1.43 -0.88 -9.04
CA ASN A 18 -0.30 -1.56 -8.43
C ASN A 18 -0.79 -2.76 -7.62
N GLN A 19 0.12 -3.71 -7.40
CA GLN A 19 -0.15 -4.90 -6.59
C GLN A 19 0.71 -4.87 -5.33
N LEU A 20 0.11 -5.25 -4.21
CA LEU A 20 0.79 -5.53 -2.97
C LEU A 20 1.00 -7.04 -2.86
N VAL A 21 2.26 -7.47 -2.81
CA VAL A 21 2.64 -8.88 -2.77
C VAL A 21 3.47 -9.15 -1.53
N GLY A 22 3.20 -10.26 -0.85
CA GLY A 22 3.97 -10.71 0.31
C GLY A 22 3.15 -10.70 1.60
N VAL A 23 3.85 -10.71 2.74
CA VAL A 23 3.24 -10.69 4.06
C VAL A 23 2.66 -9.30 4.31
N ILE A 24 1.36 -9.25 4.61
CA ILE A 24 0.62 -8.02 4.91
C ILE A 24 0.62 -7.83 6.43
N ASP A 25 1.29 -6.79 6.92
CA ASP A 25 1.29 -6.46 8.34
C ASP A 25 0.17 -5.45 8.62
N MET A 26 -0.95 -5.95 9.13
CA MET A 26 -2.15 -5.15 9.38
C MET A 26 -1.84 -4.01 10.37
N TYR A 27 -2.35 -2.82 10.06
CA TYR A 27 -2.19 -1.59 10.84
C TYR A 27 -0.75 -1.07 10.99
N ARG A 28 0.20 -1.62 10.22
CA ARG A 28 1.56 -1.11 10.15
C ARG A 28 1.85 -0.52 8.78
N GLU A 29 2.67 0.53 8.82
CA GLU A 29 3.16 1.17 7.61
C GLU A 29 4.16 0.25 6.92
N GLN A 30 3.97 0.10 5.62
CA GLN A 30 4.86 -0.60 4.72
C GLN A 30 5.06 0.26 3.48
N THR A 31 6.29 0.25 2.96
CA THR A 31 6.67 1.09 1.82
C THR A 31 6.78 0.27 0.55
N ALA A 32 6.33 0.85 -0.55
CA ALA A 32 6.47 0.27 -1.89
C ALA A 32 6.75 1.39 -2.90
N PHE A 33 7.33 1.03 -4.04
CA PHE A 33 7.46 1.96 -5.16
C PHE A 33 6.38 1.68 -6.19
N CYS A 34 5.75 2.73 -6.72
CA CYS A 34 4.83 2.57 -7.83
C CYS A 34 5.57 1.92 -9.03
N GLN A 35 4.99 0.87 -9.59
CA GLN A 35 5.57 0.15 -10.72
C GLN A 35 5.65 1.00 -12.00
N HIS A 36 4.78 2.02 -12.12
CA HIS A 36 4.75 2.93 -13.26
C HIS A 36 5.60 4.19 -13.04
N CYS A 37 5.22 5.06 -12.10
CA CYS A 37 5.88 6.36 -11.92
C CYS A 37 7.04 6.35 -10.91
N ARG A 38 7.32 5.21 -10.27
CA ARG A 38 8.40 5.02 -9.28
C ARG A 38 8.32 5.89 -8.03
N THR A 39 7.23 6.62 -7.82
CA THR A 39 6.97 7.34 -6.56
C THR A 39 6.96 6.37 -5.39
N LYS A 40 7.63 6.73 -4.29
CA LYS A 40 7.59 5.99 -3.04
C LYS A 40 6.22 6.19 -2.39
N LEU A 41 5.59 5.09 -1.99
CA LEU A 41 4.26 5.06 -1.42
C LEU A 41 4.33 4.43 -0.04
N GLU A 42 3.51 4.96 0.85
CA GLU A 42 3.19 4.38 2.15
C GLU A 42 1.84 3.67 2.04
N ILE A 43 1.78 2.45 2.53
CA ILE A 43 0.60 1.59 2.46
C ILE A 43 0.33 1.10 3.87
N VAL A 44 -0.89 1.29 4.36
CA VAL A 44 -1.36 0.77 5.64
C VAL A 44 -2.56 -0.14 5.37
N PRO A 45 -2.39 -1.47 5.48
CA PRO A 45 -3.51 -2.40 5.42
C PRO A 45 -4.37 -2.29 6.69
N ALA A 46 -5.69 -2.27 6.54
CA ALA A 46 -6.62 -2.16 7.66
C ALA A 46 -7.85 -3.05 7.45
N ASN A 47 -8.47 -3.52 8.53
CA ASN A 47 -9.72 -4.26 8.43
C ASN A 47 -10.84 -3.33 7.92
N GLY A 48 -11.54 -3.77 6.89
CA GLY A 48 -12.80 -3.23 6.42
C GLY A 48 -14.00 -4.01 6.97
N LEU A 49 -15.18 -3.73 6.42
CA LEU A 49 -16.41 -4.50 6.70
C LEU A 49 -16.35 -5.86 5.99
N ASP A 50 -17.09 -6.84 6.52
CA ASP A 50 -17.25 -8.17 5.91
C ASP A 50 -15.93 -8.90 5.59
N LYS A 51 -14.90 -8.70 6.42
CA LYS A 51 -13.55 -9.28 6.27
C LYS A 51 -12.79 -8.81 5.02
N ILE A 52 -13.22 -7.72 4.40
CA ILE A 52 -12.47 -7.06 3.32
C ILE A 52 -11.27 -6.34 3.93
N ILE A 53 -10.12 -6.36 3.25
CA ILE A 53 -8.96 -5.55 3.62
C ILE A 53 -9.04 -4.22 2.86
N ASN A 54 -9.00 -3.13 3.60
CA ASN A 54 -8.82 -1.79 3.05
C ASN A 54 -7.33 -1.46 2.97
N LEU A 55 -6.93 -0.79 1.90
CA LEU A 55 -5.59 -0.24 1.76
C LEU A 55 -5.67 1.28 1.83
N ILE A 56 -5.05 1.87 2.85
CA ILE A 56 -4.81 3.31 2.89
C ILE A 56 -3.47 3.54 2.21
N VAL A 57 -3.47 4.33 1.13
CA VAL A 57 -2.26 4.56 0.32
C VAL A 57 -1.99 6.06 0.19
N THR A 58 -0.79 6.48 0.57
CA THR A 58 -0.32 7.86 0.50
C THR A 58 1.01 7.94 -0.26
N VAL A 59 1.34 9.14 -0.76
CA VAL A 59 2.70 9.41 -1.23
C VAL A 59 3.59 9.55 0.00
N ALA A 60 4.69 8.82 0.05
CA ALA A 60 5.64 8.93 1.15
C ALA A 60 6.29 10.33 1.11
N GLU A 61 6.20 11.08 2.19
CA GLU A 61 6.94 12.32 2.33
C GLU A 61 8.40 11.97 2.65
N ASP A 62 9.34 12.31 1.76
CA ASP A 62 10.75 12.36 2.13
C ASP A 62 10.93 13.54 3.10
N THR A 63 10.56 13.34 4.35
CA THR A 63 10.95 14.28 5.40
C THR A 63 12.44 14.07 5.60
N PRO A 64 13.32 15.04 5.26
CA PRO A 64 14.71 14.91 5.64
C PRO A 64 14.72 14.88 7.16
N VAL A 65 15.22 13.79 7.75
CA VAL A 65 15.57 13.77 9.17
C VAL A 65 16.62 14.86 9.34
N ARG A 66 16.21 16.00 9.91
CA ARG A 66 17.09 17.08 10.30
C ARG A 66 17.90 16.70 11.52
#